data_AF-A0ABD3X629-F1
#
_entry.id   AF-A0ABD3X629-F1
#
_cell.length_a   1.000
_cell.length_b   1.000
_cell.length_c   1.000
_cell.angle_alpha   90.00
_cell.angle_beta   90.00
_cell.angle_gamma   90.00
#
_symmetry.space_group_name_H-M   'P 1'
#
loop_
_entity.id
_entity.type
_entity.pdbx_description
1 polymer ?
#
loop_
_entity_poly.entity_id
_entity_poly.type
_entity_poly.pdbx_seq_one_letter_code
_entity_poly.pdbx_strand_id
1 'polypeptide(L)'
;MLRHSSDLSGTIVKSNKPISVSSGGDVHFPKSAYDFDCILSELLPVEHWDTKFIVPPLYPHSDSFIRIYAFYPNTSVTIRNAMHYKTHNFTRRMFIEEHLGNEPVVVNSSQAISIVQYAFSEGYDSSLNGDSIMMVVPGIHQFSSDYLFPTKIDHMEMKHYVAVIIKKISLSGLRVDGKLLAAKTFPVHFSEEDYVVAVQELRGSFHKLTHTDHTIKFGALVYGFGYKLGYGFPAGFEFTDVGTSYGIRVFTNLNSSIINWI
;
A
#
# COMPACT_ATOMS: atom_id res chain seq x y z
N MET A 1 16.64 15.64 7.42
CA MET A 1 16.26 15.28 6.04
C MET A 1 17.52 14.89 5.29
N LEU A 2 17.57 13.69 4.72
CA LEU A 2 18.63 13.26 3.81
C LEU A 2 18.09 13.38 2.38
N ARG A 3 18.74 14.16 1.51
CA ARG A 3 18.35 14.34 0.10
C ARG A 3 19.57 14.09 -0.78
N HIS A 4 19.39 13.30 -1.84
CA HIS A 4 20.43 13.01 -2.81
C HIS A 4 19.80 12.75 -4.18
N SER A 5 20.56 12.95 -5.26
CA SER A 5 20.11 12.67 -6.64
C SER A 5 20.16 11.19 -7.01
N SER A 6 20.63 10.33 -6.10
CA SER A 6 20.74 8.88 -6.27
C SER A 6 19.77 8.18 -5.32
N ASP A 7 19.44 6.93 -5.64
CA ASP A 7 18.59 6.11 -4.78
C ASP A 7 19.26 5.86 -3.42
N LEU A 8 18.58 6.28 -2.34
CA LEU A 8 19.02 6.12 -0.94
C LEU A 8 18.50 4.81 -0.30
N SER A 9 17.82 3.96 -1.08
CA SER A 9 17.35 2.65 -0.64
C SER A 9 18.49 1.82 -0.03
N GLY A 10 18.21 1.15 1.08
CA GLY A 10 19.21 0.39 1.84
C GLY A 10 19.96 1.21 2.89
N THR A 11 19.70 2.53 2.99
CA THR A 11 20.13 3.33 4.15
C THR A 11 19.58 2.73 5.44
N ILE A 12 20.46 2.52 6.42
CA ILE A 12 20.09 1.94 7.71
C ILE A 12 19.86 3.08 8.69
N VAL A 13 18.63 3.22 9.14
CA VAL A 13 18.27 4.12 10.24
C VAL A 13 18.24 3.30 11.53
N LYS A 14 19.00 3.73 12.54
CA LYS A 14 18.99 3.16 13.88
C LYS A 14 18.65 4.24 14.89
N SER A 15 17.77 3.93 15.83
CA SER A 15 17.41 4.81 16.93
C SER A 15 17.17 3.99 18.19
N ASN A 16 17.53 4.54 19.33
CA ASN A 16 17.18 4.01 20.66
C ASN A 16 15.97 4.75 21.27
N LYS A 17 15.30 5.59 20.48
CA LYS A 17 14.07 6.30 20.81
C LYS A 17 13.02 6.04 19.73
N PRO A 18 11.73 6.10 20.06
CA PRO A 18 10.68 6.07 19.05
C PRO A 18 10.89 7.16 18.00
N ILE A 19 10.90 6.77 16.72
CA ILE A 19 11.01 7.66 15.57
C ILE A 19 10.05 7.18 14.47
N SER A 20 9.55 8.10 13.66
CA SER A 20 8.95 7.78 12.35
C SER A 20 9.99 8.01 11.27
N VAL A 21 9.99 7.19 10.23
CA VAL A 21 10.85 7.32 9.06
C VAL A 21 9.97 7.46 7.84
N SER A 22 10.04 8.60 7.18
CA SER A 22 9.37 8.82 5.90
C SER A 22 10.39 8.79 4.76
N SER A 23 10.00 8.17 3.64
CA SER A 23 10.79 8.12 2.41
C SER A 23 9.96 8.60 1.24
N GLY A 24 10.62 9.25 0.29
CA GLY A 24 9.95 9.89 -0.82
C GLY A 24 10.93 10.41 -1.85
N GLY A 25 10.41 11.14 -2.83
CA GLY A 25 11.19 11.77 -3.87
C GLY A 25 10.33 12.63 -4.78
N ASP A 26 10.99 13.56 -5.48
CA ASP A 26 10.38 14.37 -6.53
C ASP A 26 10.49 13.56 -7.83
N VAL A 27 9.55 12.67 -8.10
CA VAL A 27 9.66 11.68 -9.17
C VAL A 27 8.33 11.30 -9.79
N HIS A 28 8.32 11.24 -11.13
CA HIS A 28 7.37 10.45 -11.90
C HIS A 28 7.94 9.09 -12.25
N PHE A 29 7.07 8.09 -12.28
CA PHE A 29 7.39 6.79 -12.83
C PHE A 29 6.68 6.60 -14.16
N PRO A 30 7.40 6.26 -15.24
CA PRO A 30 8.84 6.34 -15.41
C PRO A 30 9.32 7.80 -15.41
N LYS A 31 10.61 8.00 -15.12
CA LYS A 31 11.21 9.31 -14.99
C LYS A 31 11.08 10.11 -16.31
N SER A 32 10.16 11.07 -16.33
CA SER A 32 10.04 12.07 -17.39
C SER A 32 10.76 13.36 -16.98
N ALA A 33 11.10 14.21 -17.95
CA ALA A 33 11.84 15.45 -17.71
C ALA A 33 10.92 16.65 -17.37
N TYR A 34 9.60 16.49 -17.41
CA TYR A 34 8.68 17.62 -17.58
C TYR A 34 7.63 17.80 -16.48
N ASP A 35 7.47 16.84 -15.58
CA ASP A 35 6.56 16.96 -14.45
C ASP A 35 7.28 16.42 -13.19
N PHE A 36 6.99 16.98 -12.01
CA PHE A 36 7.58 16.56 -10.73
C PHE A 36 6.49 16.52 -9.65
N ASP A 37 6.20 15.34 -9.14
CA ASP A 37 5.40 15.20 -7.92
C ASP A 37 6.21 14.67 -6.76
N CYS A 38 5.87 15.18 -5.59
CA CYS A 38 6.43 14.70 -4.34
C CYS A 38 5.63 13.48 -3.89
N ILE A 39 6.23 12.29 -4.04
CA ILE A 39 5.72 11.08 -3.40
C ILE A 39 6.33 10.94 -2.02
N LEU A 40 5.53 10.51 -1.05
CA LEU A 40 5.97 10.30 0.33
C LEU A 40 5.21 9.12 0.94
N SER A 41 5.91 8.29 1.70
CA SER A 41 5.32 7.27 2.55
C SER A 41 6.07 7.16 3.87
N GLU A 42 5.34 6.88 4.95
CA GLU A 42 5.95 6.38 6.18
C GLU A 42 6.35 4.91 6.00
N LEU A 43 7.55 4.57 6.42
CA LEU A 43 8.12 3.22 6.32
C LEU A 43 7.96 2.48 7.64
N LEU A 44 7.70 1.16 7.54
CA LEU A 44 7.74 0.28 8.70
C LEU A 44 9.19 -0.04 9.09
N PRO A 45 9.50 -0.10 10.40
CA PRO A 45 10.78 -0.63 10.86
C PRO A 45 10.91 -2.11 10.48
N VAL A 46 12.16 -2.58 10.32
CA VAL A 46 12.46 -3.95 9.85
C VAL A 46 11.83 -5.04 10.73
N GLU A 47 11.67 -4.78 12.02
CA GLU A 47 11.02 -5.70 12.98
C GLU A 47 9.53 -5.93 12.70
N HIS A 48 8.88 -5.00 12.01
CA HIS A 48 7.48 -5.10 11.64
C HIS A 48 7.25 -5.58 10.21
N TRP A 49 8.30 -5.94 9.47
CA TRP A 49 8.17 -6.49 8.13
C TRP A 49 7.50 -7.88 8.15
N ASP A 50 6.85 -8.27 7.06
CA ASP A 50 6.11 -9.54 6.97
C ASP A 50 6.70 -10.44 5.87
N THR A 51 6.22 -11.67 5.77
CA THR A 51 6.67 -12.70 4.82
C THR A 51 5.63 -13.01 3.75
N LYS A 52 4.37 -12.62 3.96
CA LYS A 52 3.22 -12.97 3.13
C LYS A 52 2.40 -11.73 2.78
N PHE A 53 2.24 -11.48 1.48
CA PHE A 53 1.53 -10.32 0.97
C PHE A 53 0.59 -10.69 -0.16
N ILE A 54 -0.51 -9.94 -0.25
CA ILE A 54 -1.34 -9.83 -1.44
C ILE A 54 -1.32 -8.36 -1.83
N VAL A 55 -0.73 -8.06 -2.98
CA VAL A 55 -0.67 -6.71 -3.54
C VAL A 55 -1.90 -6.52 -4.44
N PRO A 56 -2.78 -5.56 -4.15
CA PRO A 56 -3.95 -5.31 -4.99
C PRO A 56 -3.55 -4.57 -6.28
N PRO A 57 -4.30 -4.75 -7.38
CA PRO A 57 -4.21 -3.82 -8.50
C PRO A 57 -4.78 -2.45 -8.08
N LEU A 58 -4.35 -1.41 -8.76
CA LEU A 58 -4.87 -0.06 -8.58
C LEU A 58 -6.13 0.15 -9.43
N TYR A 59 -7.16 -0.65 -9.24
CA TYR A 59 -8.40 -0.54 -10.02
C TYR A 59 -9.16 0.79 -9.76
N PRO A 60 -9.82 1.42 -10.75
CA PRO A 60 -9.98 1.03 -12.16
C PRO A 60 -8.86 1.49 -13.08
N HIS A 61 -7.87 2.20 -12.55
CA HIS A 61 -6.81 2.83 -13.31
C HIS A 61 -5.47 2.41 -12.73
N SER A 62 -4.77 1.48 -13.38
CA SER A 62 -3.34 1.63 -13.70
C SER A 62 -2.52 0.36 -13.67
N ASP A 63 -1.61 0.35 -14.62
CA ASP A 63 -0.36 -0.37 -14.52
C ASP A 63 0.43 0.17 -13.32
N SER A 64 1.10 -0.71 -12.59
CA SER A 64 1.85 -0.31 -11.40
C SER A 64 3.12 -1.13 -11.31
N PHE A 65 3.95 -0.86 -10.30
CA PHE A 65 5.04 -1.76 -9.96
C PHE A 65 5.22 -1.81 -8.46
N ILE A 66 5.85 -2.88 -8.00
CA ILE A 66 6.29 -3.00 -6.61
C ILE A 66 7.80 -2.96 -6.54
N ARG A 67 8.29 -2.35 -5.47
CA ARG A 67 9.65 -2.50 -5.01
C ARG A 67 9.66 -3.36 -3.75
N ILE A 68 10.40 -4.46 -3.80
CA ILE A 68 10.52 -5.41 -2.71
C ILE A 68 11.89 -5.26 -2.07
N TYR A 69 11.92 -4.96 -0.77
CA TYR A 69 13.12 -4.74 0.01
C TYR A 69 13.42 -5.95 0.89
N ALA A 70 14.66 -6.46 0.84
CA ALA A 70 15.15 -7.51 1.72
C ALA A 70 16.29 -6.99 2.59
N PHE A 71 16.15 -7.13 3.91
CA PHE A 71 17.16 -6.73 4.89
C PHE A 71 18.09 -7.88 5.26
N TYR A 72 17.54 -9.10 5.36
CA TYR A 72 18.30 -10.30 5.65
C TYR A 72 18.89 -10.89 4.36
N PRO A 73 20.17 -11.29 4.38
CA PRO A 73 20.76 -11.98 3.23
C PRO A 73 20.14 -13.37 3.07
N ASN A 74 20.29 -13.96 1.88
CA ASN A 74 19.74 -15.25 1.50
C ASN A 74 18.20 -15.32 1.64
N THR A 75 17.54 -14.18 1.39
CA THR A 75 16.08 -14.12 1.33
C THR A 75 15.62 -14.56 -0.06
N SER A 76 14.91 -15.67 -0.16
CA SER A 76 14.15 -16.05 -1.35
C SER A 76 12.76 -15.41 -1.32
N VAL A 77 12.34 -14.81 -2.43
CA VAL A 77 11.04 -14.18 -2.64
C VAL A 77 10.40 -14.77 -3.89
N THR A 78 9.17 -15.24 -3.77
CA THR A 78 8.35 -15.78 -4.85
C THR A 78 7.18 -14.84 -5.10
N ILE A 79 7.01 -14.45 -6.35
CA ILE A 79 5.96 -13.56 -6.85
C ILE A 79 5.07 -14.37 -7.79
N ARG A 80 3.76 -14.34 -7.60
CA ARG A 80 2.80 -15.12 -8.38
C ARG A 80 1.54 -14.33 -8.68
N ASN A 81 1.02 -14.47 -9.89
CA ASN A 81 -0.38 -14.21 -10.22
C ASN A 81 -0.94 -15.39 -11.03
N ALA A 82 -2.14 -15.25 -11.61
CA ALA A 82 -2.77 -16.31 -12.38
C ALA A 82 -1.96 -16.77 -13.61
N MET A 83 -1.11 -15.91 -14.16
CA MET A 83 -0.36 -16.14 -15.41
C MET A 83 1.16 -16.17 -15.24
N HIS A 84 1.69 -15.65 -14.14
CA HIS A 84 3.11 -15.44 -13.93
C HIS A 84 3.56 -16.04 -12.60
N TYR A 85 4.76 -16.64 -12.62
CA TYR A 85 5.45 -17.16 -11.46
C TYR A 85 6.93 -16.82 -11.58
N LYS A 86 7.48 -16.17 -10.56
CA LYS A 86 8.89 -15.73 -10.54
C LYS A 86 9.47 -15.87 -9.15
N THR A 87 10.74 -16.25 -9.07
CA THR A 87 11.47 -16.33 -7.81
C THR A 87 12.75 -15.50 -7.91
N HIS A 88 12.99 -14.68 -6.89
CA HIS A 88 14.18 -13.86 -6.70
C HIS A 88 14.92 -14.33 -5.46
N ASN A 89 16.26 -14.37 -5.54
CA ASN A 89 17.10 -14.67 -4.39
C ASN A 89 17.99 -13.47 -4.09
N PHE A 90 17.81 -12.89 -2.91
CA PHE A 90 18.58 -11.76 -2.43
C PHE A 90 19.86 -12.26 -1.74
N THR A 91 21.00 -12.10 -2.39
CA THR A 91 22.31 -12.51 -1.83
C THR A 91 22.88 -11.50 -0.83
N ARG A 92 22.39 -10.26 -0.87
CA ARG A 92 22.74 -9.16 0.04
C ARG A 92 21.55 -8.21 0.18
N ARG A 93 21.66 -7.22 1.08
CA ARG A 93 20.67 -6.14 1.22
C ARG A 93 20.47 -5.43 -0.10
N MET A 94 19.33 -5.67 -0.72
CA MET A 94 18.96 -5.12 -2.02
C MET A 94 17.46 -4.97 -2.07
N PHE A 95 17.01 -4.27 -3.11
CA PHE A 95 15.64 -4.33 -3.56
C PHE A 95 15.60 -4.87 -4.99
N ILE A 96 14.42 -5.35 -5.38
CA ILE A 96 14.08 -5.60 -6.79
C ILE A 96 12.80 -4.85 -7.11
N GLU A 97 12.59 -4.57 -8.38
CA GLU A 97 11.35 -4.00 -8.90
C GLU A 97 10.65 -5.05 -9.76
N GLU A 98 9.35 -5.21 -9.56
CA GLU A 98 8.51 -6.07 -10.38
C GLU A 98 7.32 -5.28 -10.89
N HIS A 99 7.15 -5.30 -12.21
CA HIS A 99 6.01 -4.72 -12.88
C HIS A 99 4.73 -5.47 -12.53
N LEU A 100 3.67 -4.74 -12.23
CA LEU A 100 2.36 -5.27 -11.89
C LEU A 100 1.35 -4.84 -12.94
N GLY A 101 0.69 -5.80 -13.57
CA GLY A 101 -0.49 -5.49 -14.38
C GLY A 101 -1.75 -5.26 -13.54
N ASN A 102 -2.91 -5.41 -14.18
CA ASN A 102 -4.21 -5.11 -13.59
C ASN A 102 -4.81 -6.23 -12.71
N GLU A 103 -3.99 -7.16 -12.23
CA GLU A 103 -4.42 -8.31 -11.42
C GLU A 103 -3.68 -8.34 -10.07
N PRO A 104 -4.30 -8.86 -9.00
CA PRO A 104 -3.61 -9.02 -7.73
C PRO A 104 -2.40 -9.94 -7.84
N VAL A 105 -1.37 -9.62 -7.08
CA VAL A 105 -0.13 -10.40 -7.02
C VAL A 105 0.10 -10.91 -5.60
N VAL A 106 0.42 -12.19 -5.52
CA VAL A 106 0.83 -12.88 -4.31
C VAL A 106 2.34 -12.79 -4.18
N VAL A 107 2.83 -12.41 -3.00
CA VAL A 107 4.26 -12.44 -2.68
C VAL A 107 4.50 -13.25 -1.41
N ASN A 108 5.35 -14.27 -1.52
CA ASN A 108 5.83 -15.08 -0.41
C ASN A 108 7.34 -14.97 -0.28
N SER A 109 7.84 -14.99 0.95
CA SER A 109 9.28 -14.91 1.21
C SER A 109 9.70 -15.80 2.36
N SER A 110 10.97 -16.19 2.32
CA SER A 110 11.62 -17.03 3.36
C SER A 110 12.06 -16.25 4.60
N GLN A 111 12.14 -14.92 4.51
CA GLN A 111 12.50 -13.99 5.58
C GLN A 111 11.65 -12.73 5.42
N ALA A 112 11.46 -11.96 6.49
CA ALA A 112 10.66 -10.75 6.45
C ALA A 112 11.19 -9.72 5.42
N ILE A 113 10.27 -9.15 4.64
CA ILE A 113 10.51 -8.16 3.58
C ILE A 113 9.53 -6.98 3.72
N SER A 114 9.84 -5.86 3.08
CA SER A 114 8.89 -4.75 2.89
C SER A 114 8.53 -4.63 1.42
N ILE A 115 7.27 -4.38 1.13
CA ILE A 115 6.78 -4.13 -0.23
C ILE A 115 6.22 -2.71 -0.29
N VAL A 116 6.66 -1.95 -1.28
CA VAL A 116 6.11 -0.63 -1.60
C VAL A 116 5.56 -0.70 -3.03
N GLN A 117 4.31 -0.31 -3.21
CA GLN A 117 3.66 -0.22 -4.51
C GLN A 117 3.69 1.21 -5.02
N TYR A 118 3.90 1.36 -6.32
CA TYR A 118 3.97 2.62 -7.02
C TYR A 118 3.03 2.61 -8.22
N ALA A 119 2.27 3.68 -8.42
CA ALA A 119 1.58 3.93 -9.68
C ALA A 119 2.53 4.63 -10.67
N PHE A 120 2.39 4.31 -11.94
CA PHE A 120 2.96 5.16 -12.99
C PHE A 120 2.23 6.50 -13.04
N SER A 121 2.79 7.49 -13.75
CA SER A 121 2.12 8.76 -14.00
C SER A 121 1.27 8.70 -15.28
N GLU A 122 0.34 9.66 -15.42
CA GLU A 122 -0.48 9.84 -16.63
C GLU A 122 0.36 9.92 -17.93
N GLY A 123 1.60 10.39 -17.84
CA GLY A 123 2.53 10.49 -18.98
C GLY A 123 2.98 9.14 -19.55
N TYR A 124 2.87 8.05 -18.77
CA TYR A 124 3.19 6.69 -19.22
C TYR A 124 1.95 5.83 -19.36
N ASP A 125 1.05 5.92 -18.39
CA ASP A 125 -0.22 5.22 -18.43
C ASP A 125 -1.33 6.24 -18.66
N SER A 126 -1.71 6.43 -19.92
CA SER A 126 -2.80 7.36 -20.28
C SER A 126 -4.17 6.91 -19.77
N SER A 127 -4.28 5.69 -19.20
CA SER A 127 -5.50 5.26 -18.50
C SER A 127 -5.59 5.86 -17.10
N LEU A 128 -4.47 6.31 -16.52
CA LEU A 128 -4.44 7.14 -15.32
C LEU A 128 -4.75 8.59 -15.66
N ASN A 129 -5.64 9.16 -14.87
CA ASN A 129 -5.80 10.60 -14.76
C ASN A 129 -5.22 11.01 -13.41
N GLY A 130 -3.89 11.03 -13.31
CA GLY A 130 -3.18 11.36 -12.07
C GLY A 130 -1.72 10.96 -12.06
N ASP A 131 -1.04 11.42 -11.01
CA ASP A 131 0.40 11.25 -10.85
C ASP A 131 0.77 10.03 -10.01
N SER A 132 2.07 9.74 -10.02
CA SER A 132 2.65 8.62 -9.30
C SER A 132 2.31 8.65 -7.82
N ILE A 133 1.99 7.48 -7.27
CA ILE A 133 1.83 7.29 -5.82
C ILE A 133 2.96 6.42 -5.29
N MET A 134 3.16 6.47 -3.98
CA MET A 134 3.99 5.52 -3.24
C MET A 134 3.19 5.07 -2.03
N MET A 135 3.05 3.77 -1.82
CA MET A 135 2.35 3.24 -0.66
C MET A 135 2.97 1.93 -0.17
N VAL A 136 3.17 1.83 1.15
CA VAL A 136 3.60 0.58 1.80
C VAL A 136 2.44 -0.41 1.79
N VAL A 137 2.69 -1.62 1.32
CA VAL A 137 1.69 -2.69 1.25
C VAL A 137 1.71 -3.49 2.57
N PRO A 138 0.56 -3.66 3.25
CA PRO A 138 0.49 -4.48 4.45
C PRO A 138 0.64 -5.97 4.15
N GLY A 139 1.40 -6.64 5.00
CA GLY A 139 1.44 -8.10 5.05
C GLY A 139 0.20 -8.67 5.72
N ILE A 140 -0.11 -9.94 5.44
CA ILE A 140 -1.33 -10.61 5.94
C ILE A 140 -1.37 -10.64 7.48
N HIS A 141 -0.23 -10.72 8.16
CA HIS A 141 -0.18 -10.74 9.63
C HIS A 141 -0.30 -9.34 10.24
N GLN A 142 -0.35 -8.28 9.42
CA GLN A 142 -0.52 -6.89 9.86
C GLN A 142 -1.97 -6.40 9.72
N PHE A 143 -2.88 -7.29 9.33
CA PHE A 143 -4.28 -6.98 9.07
C PHE A 143 -5.04 -6.66 10.36
N SER A 144 -5.94 -5.68 10.29
CA SER A 144 -6.78 -5.22 11.39
C SER A 144 -8.24 -5.64 11.20
N SER A 145 -9.04 -5.54 12.27
CA SER A 145 -10.49 -5.78 12.26
C SER A 145 -11.29 -4.52 11.92
N ASP A 146 -10.68 -3.34 12.03
CA ASP A 146 -11.30 -2.07 11.72
C ASP A 146 -10.28 -1.01 11.31
N TYR A 147 -10.74 -0.07 10.50
CA TYR A 147 -9.96 1.07 10.02
C TYR A 147 -10.81 2.35 10.03
N LEU A 148 -10.14 3.46 10.33
CA LEU A 148 -10.66 4.82 10.14
C LEU A 148 -9.66 5.55 9.26
N PHE A 149 -10.13 6.14 8.16
CA PHE A 149 -9.24 6.82 7.23
C PHE A 149 -9.94 7.98 6.52
N PRO A 150 -9.18 9.03 6.13
CA PRO A 150 -9.66 10.14 5.32
C PRO A 150 -9.59 9.83 3.83
N THR A 151 -10.56 10.35 3.08
CA THR A 151 -10.51 10.57 1.62
C THR A 151 -10.87 12.02 1.29
N LYS A 152 -11.09 12.86 2.31
CA LYS A 152 -11.39 14.28 2.16
C LYS A 152 -10.13 15.04 1.75
N ILE A 153 -9.92 15.15 0.44
CA ILE A 153 -8.90 16.00 -0.17
C ILE A 153 -9.64 17.13 -0.88
N ASP A 154 -9.35 18.38 -0.49
CA ASP A 154 -9.99 19.58 -1.03
C ASP A 154 -9.46 19.90 -2.45
N HIS A 155 -9.71 19.01 -3.40
CA HIS A 155 -9.49 19.24 -4.83
C HIS A 155 -10.67 18.68 -5.62
N MET A 156 -11.28 19.54 -6.43
CA MET A 156 -12.45 19.16 -7.23
C MET A 156 -12.00 18.10 -8.26
N GLU A 157 -12.76 17.00 -8.35
CA GLU A 157 -12.63 15.90 -9.32
C GLU A 157 -11.68 14.73 -9.00
N MET A 158 -11.15 14.63 -7.77
CA MET A 158 -10.46 13.38 -7.36
C MET A 158 -11.44 12.23 -7.16
N LYS A 159 -11.05 11.04 -7.62
CA LYS A 159 -11.72 9.78 -7.29
C LYS A 159 -10.94 9.05 -6.22
N HIS A 160 -11.66 8.49 -5.25
CA HIS A 160 -11.08 7.84 -4.09
C HIS A 160 -11.45 6.36 -4.09
N TYR A 161 -10.53 5.51 -3.68
CA TYR A 161 -10.70 4.07 -3.71
C TYR A 161 -10.17 3.46 -2.41
N VAL A 162 -10.82 2.38 -2.00
CA VAL A 162 -10.27 1.46 -1.00
C VAL A 162 -10.18 0.07 -1.63
N ALA A 163 -8.99 -0.53 -1.56
CA ALA A 163 -8.77 -1.94 -1.85
C ALA A 163 -8.67 -2.72 -0.55
N VAL A 164 -9.59 -3.66 -0.35
CA VAL A 164 -9.68 -4.51 0.83
C VAL A 164 -9.22 -5.92 0.49
N ILE A 165 -8.27 -6.45 1.25
CA ILE A 165 -7.76 -7.81 1.11
C ILE A 165 -8.35 -8.65 2.24
N ILE A 166 -9.14 -9.66 1.91
CA ILE A 166 -9.83 -10.49 2.91
C ILE A 166 -9.93 -11.94 2.44
N LYS A 167 -10.06 -12.89 3.37
CA LYS A 167 -10.45 -14.26 3.03
C LYS A 167 -11.81 -14.24 2.31
N LYS A 168 -11.93 -14.99 1.22
CA LYS A 168 -13.12 -15.01 0.37
C LYS A 168 -14.39 -15.35 1.15
N ILE A 169 -14.30 -16.27 2.11
CA ILE A 169 -15.41 -16.70 2.95
C ILE A 169 -15.96 -15.59 3.88
N SER A 170 -15.14 -14.58 4.18
CA SER A 170 -15.51 -13.46 5.06
C SER A 170 -15.94 -12.20 4.31
N LEU A 171 -15.97 -12.20 2.97
CA LEU A 171 -16.31 -11.01 2.18
C LEU A 171 -17.68 -10.40 2.53
N SER A 172 -18.67 -11.24 2.79
CA SER A 172 -20.07 -10.80 3.01
C SER A 172 -20.27 -9.99 4.30
N GLY A 173 -19.34 -10.08 5.25
CA GLY A 173 -19.38 -9.32 6.50
C GLY A 173 -18.70 -7.95 6.43
N LEU A 174 -18.00 -7.60 5.34
CA LEU A 174 -17.34 -6.29 5.21
C LEU A 174 -18.34 -5.14 5.10
N ARG A 175 -18.03 -4.05 5.81
CA ARG A 175 -18.84 -2.83 5.87
C ARG A 175 -17.99 -1.59 5.70
N VAL A 176 -18.42 -0.68 4.83
CA VAL A 176 -17.95 0.71 4.76
C VAL A 176 -19.07 1.64 5.23
N ASP A 177 -18.79 2.46 6.23
CA ASP A 177 -19.76 3.37 6.87
C ASP A 177 -21.05 2.66 7.30
N GLY A 178 -20.91 1.43 7.80
CA GLY A 178 -22.02 0.58 8.24
C GLY A 178 -22.80 -0.10 7.11
N LYS A 179 -22.51 0.17 5.84
CA LYS A 179 -23.16 -0.43 4.66
C LYS A 179 -22.31 -1.54 4.07
N LEU A 180 -22.94 -2.53 3.43
CA LEU A 180 -22.22 -3.59 2.71
C LEU A 180 -21.25 -2.98 1.68
N LEU A 181 -20.04 -3.52 1.60
CA LEU A 181 -19.05 -3.10 0.61
C LEU A 181 -19.53 -3.47 -0.80
N ALA A 182 -19.82 -2.46 -1.62
CA ALA A 182 -20.25 -2.61 -3.01
C ALA A 182 -19.03 -2.54 -3.93
N ALA A 183 -18.26 -3.62 -3.96
CA ALA A 183 -16.93 -3.65 -4.57
C ALA A 183 -16.86 -4.49 -5.85
N LYS A 184 -15.94 -4.09 -6.75
CA LYS A 184 -15.38 -4.98 -7.76
C LYS A 184 -14.44 -5.96 -7.07
N THR A 185 -14.60 -7.25 -7.32
CA THR A 185 -13.80 -8.30 -6.68
C THR A 185 -12.83 -8.95 -7.66
N PHE A 186 -11.62 -9.24 -7.17
CA PHE A 186 -10.58 -9.99 -7.85
C PHE A 186 -10.24 -11.22 -6.99
N PRO A 187 -10.49 -12.45 -7.49
CA PRO A 187 -10.16 -13.66 -6.74
C PRO A 187 -8.64 -13.81 -6.63
N VAL A 188 -8.17 -14.24 -5.45
CA VAL A 188 -6.75 -14.49 -5.20
C VAL A 188 -6.61 -15.86 -4.58
N HIS A 189 -5.87 -16.73 -5.25
CA HIS A 189 -5.53 -18.03 -4.69
C HIS A 189 -4.15 -17.93 -4.02
N PHE A 190 -4.12 -18.11 -2.69
CA PHE A 190 -2.92 -17.93 -1.89
C PHE A 190 -2.67 -19.17 -1.00
N SER A 191 -1.73 -20.01 -1.44
CA SER A 191 -1.46 -21.30 -0.78
C SER A 191 -2.73 -22.18 -0.75
N GLU A 192 -3.20 -22.59 0.42
CA GLU A 192 -4.41 -23.40 0.59
C GLU A 192 -5.65 -22.54 0.92
N GLU A 193 -5.50 -21.21 0.95
CA GLU A 193 -6.55 -20.28 1.30
C GLU A 193 -6.96 -19.42 0.10
N ASP A 194 -8.28 -19.23 -0.05
CA ASP A 194 -8.83 -18.31 -1.02
C ASP A 194 -9.03 -16.93 -0.40
N TYR A 195 -8.39 -15.93 -0.98
CA TYR A 195 -8.57 -14.52 -0.69
C TYR A 195 -9.33 -13.83 -1.83
N VAL A 196 -9.77 -12.62 -1.55
CA VAL A 196 -10.32 -11.70 -2.53
C VAL A 196 -9.76 -10.31 -2.27
N VAL A 197 -9.41 -9.60 -3.35
CA VAL A 197 -9.23 -8.16 -3.32
C VAL A 197 -10.56 -7.53 -3.74
N ALA A 198 -11.15 -6.72 -2.87
CA ALA A 198 -12.39 -6.01 -3.11
C ALA A 198 -12.11 -4.50 -3.20
N VAL A 199 -12.32 -3.91 -4.37
CA VAL A 199 -12.09 -2.49 -4.62
C VAL A 199 -13.41 -1.75 -4.74
N GLN A 200 -13.59 -0.69 -3.94
CA GLN A 200 -14.77 0.17 -4.00
C GLN A 200 -14.35 1.64 -4.16
N GLU A 201 -15.04 2.35 -5.06
CA GLU A 201 -14.98 3.81 -5.15
C GLU A 201 -15.70 4.45 -3.95
N LEU A 202 -15.07 5.47 -3.38
CA LEU A 202 -15.50 6.20 -2.20
C LEU A 202 -15.75 7.66 -2.55
N ARG A 203 -16.58 8.30 -1.72
CA ARG A 203 -16.75 9.76 -1.74
C ARG A 203 -15.60 10.41 -0.95
N GLY A 204 -15.33 11.69 -1.18
CA GLY A 204 -14.43 12.44 -0.30
C GLY A 204 -15.07 12.66 1.09
N SER A 205 -14.59 11.95 2.10
CA SER A 205 -15.12 11.97 3.48
C SER A 205 -14.10 11.42 4.48
N PHE A 206 -14.52 11.22 5.72
CA PHE A 206 -13.92 10.21 6.59
C PHE A 206 -14.73 8.93 6.49
N HIS A 207 -14.04 7.79 6.42
CA HIS A 207 -14.66 6.48 6.29
C HIS A 207 -14.29 5.57 7.45
N LYS A 208 -15.24 4.70 7.81
CA LYS A 208 -15.02 3.59 8.73
C LYS A 208 -15.20 2.27 7.99
N LEU A 209 -14.14 1.48 7.93
CA LEU A 209 -14.16 0.13 7.36
C LEU A 209 -14.13 -0.90 8.50
N THR A 210 -15.05 -1.84 8.48
CA THR A 210 -15.28 -2.83 9.56
C THR A 210 -15.74 -4.16 8.99
N HIS A 211 -15.71 -5.20 9.83
CA HIS A 211 -16.40 -6.45 9.57
C HIS A 211 -17.48 -6.69 10.64
N THR A 212 -18.59 -7.35 10.28
CA THR A 212 -19.69 -7.67 11.23
C THR A 212 -19.27 -8.64 12.34
N ASP A 213 -18.24 -9.43 12.08
CA ASP A 213 -17.51 -10.23 13.07
C ASP A 213 -16.16 -9.57 13.33
N HIS A 214 -15.95 -9.06 14.55
CA HIS A 214 -14.75 -8.33 14.95
C HIS A 214 -13.49 -9.19 15.09
N THR A 215 -13.62 -10.51 15.02
CA THR A 215 -12.47 -11.42 15.03
C THR A 215 -11.84 -11.57 13.64
N ILE A 216 -12.57 -11.21 12.58
CA ILE A 216 -12.07 -11.27 11.21
C ILE A 216 -11.15 -10.09 10.95
N LYS A 217 -9.92 -10.41 10.51
CA LYS A 217 -8.90 -9.45 10.10
C LYS A 217 -8.85 -9.37 8.58
N PHE A 218 -8.62 -8.16 8.07
CA PHE A 218 -8.47 -7.87 6.64
C PHE A 218 -7.48 -6.71 6.46
N GLY A 219 -6.84 -6.63 5.30
CA GLY A 219 -5.96 -5.52 4.95
C GLY A 219 -6.71 -4.45 4.17
N ALA A 220 -6.30 -3.19 4.29
CA ALA A 220 -6.90 -2.11 3.52
C ALA A 220 -5.83 -1.11 3.05
N LEU A 221 -5.88 -0.80 1.75
CA LEU A 221 -5.09 0.23 1.08
C LEU A 221 -6.04 1.28 0.52
N VAL A 222 -5.74 2.55 0.74
CA VAL A 222 -6.51 3.70 0.26
C VAL A 222 -5.68 4.42 -0.77
N TYR A 223 -6.27 4.75 -1.90
CA TYR A 223 -5.62 5.52 -2.94
C TYR A 223 -6.64 6.37 -3.68
N GLY A 224 -6.15 7.35 -4.43
CA GLY A 224 -7.01 8.15 -5.28
C GLY A 224 -6.22 8.91 -6.32
N PHE A 225 -6.91 9.23 -7.40
CA PHE A 225 -6.35 9.87 -8.58
C PHE A 225 -7.28 11.01 -9.02
N GLY A 226 -6.69 12.10 -9.46
CA GLY A 226 -7.35 13.22 -10.12
C GLY A 226 -6.37 13.88 -11.07
N TYR A 227 -6.81 14.87 -11.85
CA TYR A 227 -5.97 15.53 -12.83
C TYR A 227 -4.65 16.01 -12.20
N LYS A 228 -3.54 15.41 -12.63
CA LYS A 228 -2.20 15.67 -12.08
C LYS A 228 -2.09 15.59 -10.54
N LEU A 229 -2.79 14.61 -9.96
CA LEU A 229 -2.77 14.35 -8.53
C LEU A 229 -2.92 12.85 -8.27
N GLY A 230 -2.09 12.34 -7.36
CA GLY A 230 -2.17 10.97 -6.87
C GLY A 230 -1.88 10.92 -5.38
N TYR A 231 -2.57 10.05 -4.65
CA TYR A 231 -2.20 9.71 -3.29
C TYR A 231 -2.44 8.23 -3.02
N GLY A 232 -1.68 7.67 -2.09
CA GLY A 232 -1.83 6.28 -1.65
C GLY A 232 -1.27 6.09 -0.25
N PHE A 233 -1.96 5.30 0.57
CA PHE A 233 -1.47 4.90 1.89
C PHE A 233 -2.19 3.65 2.40
N PRO A 234 -1.55 2.84 3.26
CA PRO A 234 -2.23 1.78 4.00
C PRO A 234 -3.21 2.40 5.00
N ALA A 235 -4.44 1.89 5.09
CA ALA A 235 -5.43 2.40 6.03
C ALA A 235 -5.00 2.23 7.51
N GLY A 236 -4.08 1.31 7.77
CA GLY A 236 -3.43 1.10 9.04
C GLY A 236 -2.73 -0.26 9.12
N PHE A 237 -2.02 -0.48 10.22
CA PHE A 237 -1.37 -1.76 10.53
C PHE A 237 -1.70 -2.16 11.97
N GLU A 238 -1.92 -3.45 12.20
CA GLU A 238 -2.00 -4.04 13.53
C GLU A 238 -0.74 -4.88 13.78
N PHE A 239 0.01 -4.54 14.83
CA PHE A 239 1.18 -5.31 15.24
C PHE A 239 0.87 -6.04 16.55
N THR A 240 1.21 -7.33 16.58
CA THR A 240 1.14 -8.15 17.78
C THR A 240 2.55 -8.33 18.33
N ASP A 241 2.92 -7.50 19.31
CA ASP A 241 4.05 -7.85 20.16
C ASP A 241 3.62 -8.91 21.16
N VAL A 242 4.54 -9.79 21.55
CA VAL A 242 4.33 -10.77 22.63
C VAL A 242 3.99 -10.01 23.92
N GLY A 243 2.70 -9.82 24.19
CA GLY A 243 2.15 -9.21 25.40
C GLY A 243 1.35 -7.91 25.24
N THR A 244 1.37 -7.23 24.08
CA THR A 244 0.60 -5.98 23.84
C THR A 244 0.36 -5.76 22.34
N SER A 245 -0.89 -5.55 21.93
CA SER A 245 -1.22 -5.12 20.57
C SER A 245 -1.05 -3.60 20.44
N TYR A 246 -0.22 -3.15 19.51
CA TYR A 246 -0.13 -1.73 19.12
C TYR A 246 -0.62 -1.58 17.68
N GLY A 247 -1.54 -0.64 17.45
CA GLY A 247 -2.00 -0.30 16.11
C GLY A 247 -1.44 1.05 15.68
N ILE A 248 -0.82 1.14 14.50
CA ILE A 248 -0.58 2.43 13.85
C ILE A 248 -1.86 2.78 13.08
N ARG A 249 -2.60 3.75 13.62
CA ARG A 249 -3.78 4.33 12.99
C ARG A 249 -3.40 5.70 12.42
N VAL A 250 -3.59 5.89 11.12
CA VAL A 250 -3.34 7.18 10.46
C VAL A 250 -4.50 8.11 10.78
N PHE A 251 -4.29 9.05 11.70
CA PHE A 251 -5.21 10.16 11.94
C PHE A 251 -4.67 11.40 11.23
N THR A 252 -5.35 11.89 10.19
CA THR A 252 -5.07 13.23 9.69
C THR A 252 -5.89 14.25 10.49
N ASN A 253 -5.24 14.97 11.40
CA ASN A 253 -5.78 16.21 11.95
C ASN A 253 -5.44 17.35 10.98
N LEU A 254 -6.28 17.56 9.97
CA LEU A 254 -6.25 18.80 9.21
C LEU A 254 -7.10 19.83 9.94
N ASN A 255 -6.51 20.49 10.94
CA ASN A 255 -7.02 21.80 11.33
C ASN A 255 -6.73 22.74 10.16
N SER A 256 -7.81 23.23 9.55
CA SER A 256 -7.82 24.15 8.42
C SER A 256 -7.30 25.53 8.85
N SER A 257 -5.99 25.65 9.04
CA SER A 257 -5.26 26.92 9.02
C SER A 257 -3.77 26.60 9.11
N ILE A 258 -3.02 27.04 8.11
CA ILE A 258 -1.55 26.98 7.96
C ILE A 258 -1.05 25.75 7.19
N ILE A 259 -1.22 25.79 5.87
CA ILE A 259 -0.19 25.35 4.93
C ILE A 259 -0.02 26.50 3.93
N ASN A 260 0.93 27.39 4.21
CA ASN A 260 1.45 28.31 3.20
C ASN A 260 2.57 27.57 2.49
N TRP A 261 2.37 27.25 1.21
CA TRP A 261 3.43 26.82 0.33
C TRP A 261 4.36 28.01 0.07
N ILE A 262 5.66 27.82 0.30
CA ILE A 262 6.74 28.64 -0.29
C ILE A 262 7.18 27.92 -1.56
#